data_AF-A0A2V6BZC1-F1
#
_entry.id   AF-A0A2V6BZC1-F1
#
_cell.length_a   1.000
_cell.length_b   1.000
_cell.length_c   1.000
_cell.angle_alpha   90.00
_cell.angle_beta   90.00
_cell.angle_gamma   90.00
#
_symmetry.space_group_name_H-M   'P 1'
#
loop_
_entity.id
_entity.type
_entity.pdbx_description
1 polymer ?
#
loop_
_entity_poly.entity_id
_entity_poly.type
_entity_poly.pdbx_seq_one_letter_code
_entity_poly.pdbx_strand_id
1 'polypeptide(L)' 'KDKNSSVRLGDNVSLAFEPIKNPVSGDPEAIRIEHASGFLFKWAHVVSAKEGRASIGELNFNYPNKAGFVTKVKYGN' A
#
# COMPACT_ATOMS: atom_id res chain seq x y z
N LYS A 1 -10.06 -7.05 0.82
CA LYS A 1 -10.50 -5.75 0.27
C LYS A 1 -9.33 -4.78 0.06
N ASP A 2 -8.16 -5.03 0.64
CA ASP A 2 -7.10 -4.02 0.74
C ASP A 2 -6.22 -3.90 -0.52
N LYS A 3 -6.20 -4.93 -1.38
CA LYS A 3 -5.34 -4.99 -2.58
C LYS A 3 -5.80 -4.12 -3.75
N ASN A 4 -7.10 -3.83 -3.82
CA ASN A 4 -7.69 -2.92 -4.80
C ASN A 4 -8.30 -1.76 -4.02
N SER A 5 -7.45 -1.05 -3.28
CA SER A 5 -7.86 0.08 -2.46
C SER A 5 -7.21 1.35 -2.97
N SER A 6 -7.90 2.46 -2.77
CA SER A 6 -7.36 3.78 -3.00
C SER A 6 -7.74 4.69 -1.83
N VAL A 7 -6.86 5.65 -1.55
CA VAL A 7 -7.13 6.71 -0.60
C VAL A 7 -6.85 8.05 -1.27
N ARG A 8 -7.73 9.01 -1.03
CA ARG A 8 -7.53 10.41 -1.39
C ARG A 8 -7.68 11.27 -0.15
N LEU A 9 -6.79 12.23 0.03
CA LEU A 9 -6.92 13.25 1.06
C LEU A 9 -6.97 14.62 0.37
N GLY A 10 -8.20 15.11 0.16
CA GLY A 10 -8.44 16.24 -0.74
C GLY A 10 -7.87 15.97 -2.14
N ASP A 11 -7.39 17.04 -2.79
CA ASP A 11 -6.73 16.96 -4.10
C ASP A 11 -5.21 16.77 -4.00
N ASN A 12 -4.68 16.75 -2.78
CA ASN A 12 -3.25 16.85 -2.54
C ASN A 12 -2.55 15.50 -2.43
N VAL A 13 -3.25 14.44 -2.04
CA VAL A 13 -2.67 13.09 -1.91
C VAL A 13 -3.56 12.07 -2.58
N SER A 14 -2.97 11.25 -3.45
CA SER A 14 -3.60 10.06 -4.02
C SER A 14 -2.68 8.85 -3.90
N LEU A 15 -3.22 7.78 -3.36
CA LEU A 15 -2.59 6.46 -3.34
C LEU A 15 -3.57 5.46 -3.93
N ALA A 16 -3.10 4.64 -4.86
CA ALA A 16 -3.84 3.50 -5.37
C ALA A 16 -2.95 2.27 -5.34
N PHE A 17 -3.52 1.17 -4.88
CA PHE A 17 -2.81 -0.10 -4.76
C PHE A 17 -3.43 -1.15 -5.68
N GLU A 18 -2.57 -2.04 -6.18
CA GLU A 18 -2.96 -3.24 -6.91
C GLU A 18 -2.19 -4.46 -6.36
N PRO A 19 -2.63 -5.70 -6.62
CA PRO A 19 -1.84 -6.88 -6.30
C PRO A 19 -0.44 -6.81 -6.93
N ILE A 20 0.54 -7.40 -6.25
CA ILE A 20 1.82 -7.74 -6.89
C ILE A 20 1.50 -8.67 -8.06
N LYS A 21 2.25 -8.56 -9.16
CA LYS A 21 2.09 -9.43 -10.32
C LYS A 21 3.32 -10.32 -10.43
N ASN A 22 3.12 -11.61 -10.69
CA ASN A 22 4.20 -12.50 -11.05
C ASN A 22 4.91 -11.95 -12.30
N PRO A 23 6.25 -11.78 -12.31
CA PRO A 23 6.94 -11.14 -13.42
C PRO A 23 6.98 -12.00 -14.70
N VAL A 24 6.66 -13.29 -14.60
CA VAL A 24 6.65 -14.24 -15.72
C VAL A 24 5.23 -14.43 -16.26
N SER A 25 4.23 -14.69 -15.39
CA SER A 25 2.86 -14.96 -15.83
C SER A 25 1.94 -13.74 -15.84
N GLY A 26 2.29 -12.67 -15.11
CA GLY A 26 1.42 -11.50 -14.91
C GLY A 26 0.28 -11.72 -13.91
N ASP A 27 0.15 -12.92 -13.34
CA ASP A 27 -0.93 -13.26 -12.42
C ASP A 27 -0.80 -12.52 -11.08
N PRO A 28 -1.93 -12.19 -10.42
CA PRO A 28 -1.91 -11.59 -9.09
C PRO A 28 -1.27 -12.50 -8.05
N GLU A 29 -0.28 -11.97 -7.33
CA GLU A 29 0.35 -12.59 -6.18
C GLU A 29 -0.05 -11.93 -4.85
N ALA A 30 0.26 -12.62 -3.77
CA ALA A 30 -0.03 -12.19 -2.41
C ALA A 30 1.16 -12.47 -1.50
N ILE A 31 1.66 -11.43 -0.85
CA ILE A 31 2.62 -11.58 0.25
C ILE A 31 1.96 -11.05 1.51
N ARG A 32 2.06 -11.81 2.59
CA ARG A 32 1.60 -11.45 3.92
C ARG A 32 2.76 -11.53 4.90
N ILE A 33 2.98 -10.45 5.64
CA ILE A 33 3.98 -10.38 6.71
C ILE A 33 3.25 -10.55 8.03
N GLU A 34 3.67 -11.53 8.83
CA GLU A 34 3.23 -11.69 10.22
C GLU A 34 4.26 -11.04 11.14
N HIS A 35 3.80 -10.22 12.07
CA HIS A 35 4.67 -9.62 13.07
C HIS A 35 4.53 -10.38 14.38
N ALA A 36 5.57 -11.14 14.75
CA ALA A 36 5.51 -12.15 15.80
C ALA A 36 5.03 -11.61 17.16
N SER A 37 5.48 -10.41 17.56
CA SER A 37 5.07 -9.80 18.84
C SER A 37 3.78 -8.98 18.74
N GLY A 38 3.32 -8.66 17.54
CA GLY A 38 2.13 -7.81 17.33
C GLY A 38 2.28 -6.33 17.74
N PHE A 39 3.47 -5.88 18.19
CA PHE A 39 3.68 -4.56 18.82
C PHE A 39 3.23 -3.35 17.98
N LEU A 40 3.50 -3.33 16.67
CA LEU A 40 3.06 -2.23 15.77
C LEU A 40 1.83 -2.59 14.95
N PHE A 41 1.74 -3.84 14.51
CA PHE A 41 0.62 -4.43 13.79
C PHE A 41 0.69 -5.94 13.96
N LYS A 42 -0.42 -6.66 13.71
CA LYS A 42 -0.43 -8.12 13.73
C LYS A 42 0.03 -8.72 12.40
N TRP A 43 -0.46 -8.18 11.29
CA TRP A 43 -0.06 -8.58 9.95
C TRP A 43 -0.17 -7.41 8.95
N ALA A 44 0.52 -7.55 7.82
CA ALA A 44 0.48 -6.61 6.69
C ALA A 44 0.36 -7.35 5.36
N HIS A 45 -0.30 -6.75 4.38
CA HIS A 45 -0.24 -7.23 2.99
C HIS A 45 0.73 -6.36 2.19
N VAL A 46 1.60 -7.00 1.42
CA VAL A 46 2.43 -6.30 0.44
C VAL A 46 1.65 -6.21 -0.87
N VAL A 47 1.66 -5.03 -1.47
CA VAL A 47 0.93 -4.67 -2.69
C VAL A 47 1.83 -3.85 -3.61
N SER A 48 1.42 -3.62 -4.85
CA SER A 48 2.10 -2.66 -5.72
C SER A 48 1.40 -1.30 -5.60
N ALA A 49 2.16 -0.22 -5.46
CA ALA A 49 1.62 1.13 -5.59
C ALA A 49 1.40 1.42 -7.08
N LYS A 50 0.15 1.30 -7.52
CA LYS A 50 -0.28 1.69 -8.87
C LYS A 50 -0.17 3.20 -9.05
N GLU A 51 -0.47 3.95 -8.00
CA GLU A 51 -0.39 5.41 -7.97
C GLU A 51 0.13 5.85 -6.60
N GLY A 52 1.06 6.80 -6.59
CA GLY A 52 1.57 7.41 -5.38
C GLY A 52 1.97 8.85 -5.63
N ARG A 53 1.06 9.77 -5.32
CA ARG A 53 1.23 11.21 -5.51
C ARG A 53 0.92 11.95 -4.22
N ALA A 54 1.81 12.86 -3.84
CA ALA A 54 1.57 13.85 -2.81
C ALA A 54 2.10 15.20 -3.27
N SER A 55 1.27 16.24 -3.19
CA SER A 55 1.61 17.62 -3.49
C SER A 55 1.06 18.49 -2.37
N ILE A 56 1.91 18.79 -1.38
CA ILE A 56 1.56 19.59 -0.18
C ILE A 56 2.71 20.56 0.12
N GLY A 57 2.46 21.86 -0.04
CA GLY A 57 3.49 22.89 0.17
C GLY A 57 4.66 22.69 -0.80
N GLU A 58 5.88 22.61 -0.26
CA GLU A 58 7.09 22.34 -1.06
C GLU A 58 7.28 20.84 -1.37
N LEU A 59 6.56 19.95 -0.68
CA LEU A 59 6.64 18.51 -0.91
C LEU A 59 5.90 18.15 -2.20
N ASN A 60 6.66 17.76 -3.22
CA ASN A 60 6.15 17.18 -4.46
C ASN A 60 6.74 15.79 -4.66
N PHE A 61 5.91 14.77 -4.45
CA PHE A 61 6.26 13.37 -4.59
C PHE A 61 5.36 12.74 -5.65
N ASN A 62 5.96 12.09 -6.65
CA ASN A 62 5.24 11.34 -7.68
C ASN A 62 6.04 10.10 -8.07
N TYR A 63 5.68 8.96 -7.48
CA TYR A 63 6.36 7.68 -7.72
C TYR A 63 5.34 6.57 -8.01
N PRO A 64 4.88 6.46 -9.26
CA PRO A 64 4.09 5.31 -9.67
C PRO A 64 4.98 4.05 -9.73
N ASN A 65 4.35 2.88 -9.62
CA ASN A 65 4.98 1.57 -9.82
C ASN A 65 6.12 1.24 -8.84
N LYS A 66 6.01 1.69 -7.58
CA LYS A 66 6.90 1.26 -6.50
C LYS A 66 6.21 0.23 -5.61
N ALA A 67 7.00 -0.54 -4.85
CA ALA A 67 6.45 -1.46 -3.87
C ALA A 67 5.66 -0.67 -2.80
N GLY A 68 4.40 -1.04 -2.59
CA GLY A 68 3.52 -0.45 -1.60
C GLY A 68 3.25 -1.45 -0.47
N PHE A 69 3.02 -0.95 0.72
CA PHE A 69 2.65 -1.81 1.85
C PHE A 69 1.34 -1.29 2.40
N VAL A 70 0.33 -2.16 2.49
CA VAL A 70 -0.94 -1.83 3.12
C VAL A 70 -1.05 -2.64 4.41
N THR A 71 -0.97 -1.92 5.52
CA THR A 71 -1.16 -2.45 6.86
C THR A 71 -2.58 -2.14 7.31
N LYS A 72 -3.31 -3.16 7.78
CA LYS A 72 -4.54 -2.93 8.53
C LYS A 72 -4.20 -2.99 10.01
N VAL A 73 -3.97 -1.82 10.61
CA VAL A 73 -3.66 -1.71 12.03
C VAL A 73 -4.95 -1.44 12.81
N LYS A 74 -5.29 -2.31 13.76
CA LYS A 74 -6.30 -2.02 14.78
C LYS A 74 -5.56 -1.50 16.02
N TYR A 75 -5.70 -0.22 16.32
CA TYR A 75 -5.19 0.37 17.56
C TYR A 75 -6.26 0.29 18.66
N GLY A 76 -5.89 -0.18 19.85
CA GLY A 76 -6.76 -0.27 21.03
C GLY A 76 -7.52 -1.61 21.18
N ASN A 77 -7.70 -2.05 22.43
CA ASN A 77 -8.39 -3.29 22.83
C ASN A 77 -9.82 -3.35 22.26
#